data_AF-A0A527ZBI5-F1
#
_entry.id   AF-A0A527ZBI5-F1
#
_cell.length_a   1.000
_cell.length_b   1.000
_cell.length_c   1.000
_cell.angle_alpha   90.00
_cell.angle_beta   90.00
_cell.angle_gamma   90.00
#
_symmetry.space_group_name_H-M   'P 1'
#
loop_
_entity.id
_entity.type
_entity.pdbx_description
1 polymer ?
#
loop_
_entity_poly.entity_id
_entity_poly.type
_entity_poly.pdbx_seq_one_letter_code
_entity_poly.pdbx_strand_id
1 'polypeptide(L)' 'RLGVANLRVGTRLNDVSFDLANGEVAGVVALEGQGQDELFAALAGSIRPSGGTIEVDGKPVKFAHPADAIRAGIAYV' A
#
# COMPACT_ATOMS: atom_id res chain seq x y z
N ARG A 1 0.31 -5.86 11.55
CA ARG A 1 1.57 -5.81 10.78
C ARG A 1 1.19 -5.63 9.32
N LEU A 2 1.78 -4.65 8.64
CA LEU A 2 1.58 -4.41 7.21
C LEU A 2 2.87 -4.73 6.47
N GLY A 3 2.84 -5.68 5.55
CA GLY A 3 3.97 -6.04 4.69
C GLY A 3 3.68 -5.64 3.25
N VAL A 4 4.65 -5.00 2.60
CA VAL A 4 4.59 -4.61 1.19
C VAL A 4 5.88 -5.05 0.52
N ALA A 5 5.77 -5.76 -0.60
CA ALA A 5 6.92 -6.22 -1.36
C ALA A 5 6.77 -5.92 -2.85
N ASN A 6 7.79 -5.28 -3.42
CA ASN A 6 7.97 -4.98 -4.83
C ASN A 6 6.73 -4.34 -5.48
N LEU A 7 6.04 -3.46 -4.75
CA LEU A 7 4.79 -2.85 -5.16
C LEU A 7 5.02 -1.92 -6.35
N ARG A 8 4.17 -2.04 -7.36
CA ARG A 8 4.25 -1.25 -8.60
C ARG A 8 2.88 -0.71 -8.98
N VAL A 9 2.81 0.56 -9.37
CA VAL A 9 1.60 1.23 -9.83
C VAL A 9 1.96 2.23 -10.93
N GLY A 10 1.41 2.01 -12.13
CA GLY A 10 1.67 2.87 -13.28
C GLY A 10 3.17 3.00 -13.59
N THR A 11 3.60 4.22 -13.91
CA THR A 11 5.02 4.56 -14.18
C THR A 11 5.70 5.27 -13.02
N ARG A 12 4.94 5.76 -12.03
CA ARG A 12 5.43 6.62 -10.94
C ARG A 12 5.89 5.83 -9.71
N LEU A 13 5.19 4.74 -9.37
CA LEU A 13 5.54 3.90 -8.25
C LEU A 13 6.20 2.61 -8.75
N ASN A 14 7.49 2.44 -8.47
CA ASN A 14 8.25 1.28 -8.90
C ASN A 14 8.99 0.66 -7.72
N ASP A 15 8.72 -0.63 -7.47
CA ASP A 15 9.51 -1.49 -6.59
C ASP A 15 9.56 -1.05 -5.11
N VAL A 16 8.43 -0.59 -4.58
CA VAL A 16 8.35 -0.18 -3.16
C VAL A 16 8.18 -1.40 -2.26
N SER A 17 9.03 -1.52 -1.25
CA SER A 17 8.97 -2.58 -0.24
C SER A 17 9.20 -2.00 1.16
N PHE A 18 8.36 -2.39 2.12
CA PHE A 18 8.54 -2.04 3.53
C PHE A 18 7.72 -3.00 4.40
N ASP A 19 8.05 -3.02 5.69
CA ASP A 19 7.31 -3.75 6.71
C ASP A 19 7.04 -2.79 7.86
N LEU A 20 5.80 -2.78 8.36
CA LEU A 20 5.38 -1.93 9.47
C LEU A 20 4.76 -2.79 10.58
N ALA A 21 5.36 -2.73 11.76
CA ALA A 21 4.87 -3.43 12.93
C ALA A 21 3.65 -2.73 13.55
N ASN A 22 2.92 -3.46 14.42
CA ASN A 22 1.84 -2.85 15.19
C ASN A 22 2.42 -1.83 16.19
N GLY A 23 1.89 -0.61 16.19
CA GLY A 23 2.37 0.47 17.06
C GLY A 23 3.56 1.26 16.51
N GLU A 24 4.05 0.92 15.31
CA GLU A 24 5.11 1.65 14.63
C GLU A 24 4.53 2.79 13.78
N VAL A 25 5.27 3.90 13.70
CA VAL A 25 4.94 5.05 12.84
C VAL A 25 6.08 5.26 11.86
N ALA A 26 5.79 5.13 10.56
CA ALA A 26 6.73 5.42 9.48
C ALA A 26 6.32 6.70 8.75
N GLY A 27 7.31 7.50 8.36
CA GLY A 27 7.13 8.65 7.48
C GLY A 27 7.53 8.30 6.05
N VAL A 28 6.70 8.68 5.09
CA VAL A 28 7.04 8.66 3.66
C VAL A 28 7.17 10.10 3.19
N VAL A 29 8.30 10.43 2.57
CA VAL A 29 8.58 11.76 2.03
C VAL A 29 9.02 11.61 0.59
N ALA A 30 8.39 12.36 -0.30
CA ALA A 30 8.70 12.37 -1.72
C ALA A 30 8.39 13.74 -2.32
N LEU A 31 8.91 14.02 -3.52
CA LEU A 31 8.48 15.19 -4.29
C LEU A 31 7.15 14.91 -4.99
N GLU A 32 6.46 15.97 -5.37
CA GLU A 32 5.23 15.87 -6.16
C GLU A 32 5.45 15.03 -7.42
N GLY A 33 4.53 14.08 -7.67
CA GLY A 33 4.60 13.17 -8.81
C GLY A 33 5.50 11.95 -8.65
N GLN A 34 6.11 11.72 -7.47
CA GLN A 34 6.99 10.57 -7.22
C GLN A 34 6.30 9.34 -6.61
N GLY A 35 4.99 9.18 -6.81
CA GLY A 35 4.32 7.91 -6.47
C GLY A 35 3.65 7.88 -5.09
N GLN A 36 3.67 8.95 -4.31
CA GLN A 36 3.08 8.97 -2.96
C GLN A 36 1.55 8.75 -3.00
N ASP A 37 0.85 9.42 -3.91
CA ASP A 37 -0.60 9.22 -4.08
C ASP A 37 -0.90 7.80 -4.59
N GLU A 38 -0.10 7.29 -5.53
CA GLU A 38 -0.22 5.94 -6.05
C GLU A 38 0.03 4.88 -4.96
N LEU A 39 0.98 5.10 -4.06
CA LEU A 39 1.25 4.23 -2.92
C LEU A 39 0.02 4.14 -2.01
N PHE A 40 -0.47 5.28 -1.53
CA PHE A 40 -1.58 5.30 -0.58
C PHE A 40 -2.89 4.86 -1.23
N ALA A 41 -3.16 5.23 -2.49
CA ALA A 41 -4.32 4.75 -3.23
C ALA A 41 -4.30 3.24 -3.44
N ALA A 42 -3.13 2.63 -3.67
CA ALA A 42 -3.00 1.18 -3.79
C ALA A 42 -3.23 0.46 -2.45
N LEU A 43 -2.61 0.95 -1.37
CA LEU A 43 -2.81 0.39 -0.02
C LEU A 43 -4.26 0.53 0.45
N ALA A 44 -4.92 1.64 0.09
CA ALA A 44 -6.32 1.89 0.39
C ALA A 44 -7.30 1.15 -0.54
N GLY A 45 -6.82 0.36 -1.51
CA GLY A 45 -7.66 -0.39 -2.42
C GLY A 45 -8.44 0.44 -3.44
N SER A 46 -8.04 1.70 -3.66
CA SER A 46 -8.62 2.59 -4.68
C SER A 46 -8.03 2.34 -6.07
N ILE A 47 -6.77 1.89 -6.13
CA ILE A 47 -6.09 1.52 -7.37
C ILE A 47 -5.53 0.11 -7.22
N ARG A 48 -5.66 -0.70 -8.28
CA ARG A 48 -5.05 -2.02 -8.31
C ARG A 48 -3.57 -1.92 -8.72
N PRO A 49 -2.63 -2.43 -7.91
CA PRO A 49 -1.22 -2.50 -8.31
C PRO A 49 -1.01 -3.30 -9.59
N SER A 50 -0.07 -2.87 -10.42
CA SER A 50 0.39 -3.62 -11.60
C SER A 50 1.35 -4.75 -11.22
N GLY A 51 1.88 -4.76 -9.99
CA GLY A 51 2.69 -5.84 -9.46
C GLY A 51 3.01 -5.67 -7.97
N GLY A 52 3.68 -6.69 -7.41
CA GLY A 52 4.02 -6.77 -5.99
C GLY A 52 2.93 -7.43 -5.15
N THR A 53 3.15 -7.46 -3.84
CA THR A 53 2.22 -8.03 -2.86
C THR A 53 2.01 -7.10 -1.68
N ILE A 54 0.82 -7.19 -1.09
CA ILE A 54 0.44 -6.53 0.16
C ILE A 54 -0.03 -7.64 1.10
N GLU A 55 0.43 -7.59 2.34
CA GLU A 55 0.06 -8.52 3.40
C GLU A 55 -0.41 -7.75 4.63
N VAL A 56 -1.51 -8.19 5.23
CA VAL A 56 -1.99 -7.66 6.51
C VAL A 56 -2.02 -8.81 7.51
N ASP A 57 -1.32 -8.63 8.62
CA ASP A 57 -1.13 -9.65 9.67
C ASP A 57 -0.66 -11.00 9.10
N GLY A 58 0.28 -10.94 8.15
CA GLY A 58 0.88 -12.11 7.49
C GLY A 58 -0.04 -12.80 6.49
N LYS A 59 -1.18 -12.21 6.14
CA LYS A 59 -2.11 -12.74 5.14
C LYS A 59 -2.04 -11.90 3.86
N PRO A 60 -1.74 -12.50 2.69
CA PRO A 60 -1.82 -11.79 1.42
C PRO A 60 -3.23 -11.25 1.17
N VAL A 61 -3.31 -9.99 0.78
CA VAL A 61 -4.57 -9.31 0.48
C VAL A 61 -4.60 -8.82 -0.97
N LYS A 62 -5.80 -8.80 -1.54
CA LYS A 62 -6.08 -8.18 -2.85
C LYS A 62 -7.37 -7.39 -2.71
N PHE A 63 -7.28 -6.08 -2.83
CA PHE A 63 -8.43 -5.21 -2.71
C PHE A 63 -9.03 -4.94 -4.10
N ALA A 64 -10.35 -5.07 -4.21
CA ALA A 64 -11.11 -4.68 -5.40
C ALA A 64 -11.85 -3.35 -5.19
N HIS A 65 -12.07 -2.98 -3.94
CA HIS A 65 -12.72 -1.74 -3.52
C HIS A 65 -12.12 -1.22 -2.21
N PRO A 66 -12.14 0.09 -1.92
CA PRO A 66 -11.63 0.62 -0.64
C PRO A 66 -12.26 0.00 0.62
N ALA A 67 -13.51 -0.46 0.50
CA ALA A 67 -14.19 -1.19 1.57
C ALA A 67 -13.45 -2.48 1.98
N ASP A 68 -12.70 -3.12 1.08
CA ASP A 68 -11.93 -4.32 1.39
C ASP A 68 -10.70 -3.98 2.24
N ALA A 69 -10.03 -2.87 1.93
CA ALA A 69 -8.92 -2.35 2.72
C ALA A 69 -9.36 -2.00 4.14
N ILE A 70 -10.52 -1.33 4.27
CA ILE A 70 -11.12 -0.99 5.57
C ILE A 70 -11.44 -2.25 6.37
N ARG A 71 -12.02 -3.29 5.75
CA ARG A 71 -12.27 -4.58 6.43
C ARG A 71 -10.99 -5.28 6.87
N ALA A 72 -9.88 -5.03 6.19
CA ALA A 72 -8.55 -5.51 6.58
C ALA A 72 -7.88 -4.60 7.62
N GLY A 73 -8.51 -3.52 8.08
CA GLY A 73 -7.95 -2.60 9.08
C GLY A 73 -7.05 -1.50 8.52
N ILE A 74 -7.08 -1.26 7.21
CA ILE A 74 -6.39 -0.15 6.55
C ILE A 74 -7.38 0.97 6.29
N ALA A 75 -7.08 2.18 6.78
CA ALA A 75 -7.85 3.39 6.51
C ALA A 75 -6.95 4.45 5.86
N TYR A 76 -7.51 5.20 4.92
CA TYR A 76 -6.88 6.36 4.32
C TYR A 76 -7.83 7.55 4.49
N VAL A 77 -7.30 8.67 5.00
CA VAL A 77 -8.04 9.84 5.47
C VAL A 77 -7.65 11.09 4.71
#